data_AF-J3KRR6-F1
#
_entry.id   AF-J3KRR6-F1
#
_cell.length_a   1.000
_cell.length_b   1.000
_cell.length_c   1.000
_cell.angle_alpha   90.00
_cell.angle_beta   90.00
_cell.angle_gamma   90.00
#
_symmetry.space_group_name_H-M   'P 1'
#
loop_
_entity.id
_entity.type
_entity.pdbx_description
1 polymer ?
#
loop_
_entity_poly.entity_id
_entity_poly.type
_entity_poly.pdbx_seq_one_letter_code
_entity_poly.pdbx_strand_id
1 'polypeptide(L)'
;MSPDEIKIPPEPPGRCSNHLQDKIQKLYERKIKEGMDMNYIIQRKKEFRNPSIYEKLIQFCAIDELGTNYPKDMFDPHGWSEDSYYEALAKAQKIEMDKLEKAKKERTK
;
A
#
# COMPACT_ATOMS: atom_id res chain seq x y z
N MET A 1 -5.19 21.89 14.74
CA MET A 1 -3.84 22.31 14.31
C MET A 1 -4.02 23.27 13.16
N SER A 2 -3.48 24.48 13.25
CA SER A 2 -3.50 25.41 12.13
C SER A 2 -2.52 24.92 11.05
N PRO A 3 -2.76 25.18 9.75
CA PRO A 3 -1.86 24.77 8.66
C PRO A 3 -0.42 25.23 8.85
N ASP A 4 -0.21 26.33 9.59
CA ASP A 4 1.10 26.94 9.87
C ASP A 4 1.94 26.15 10.88
N GLU A 5 1.37 25.16 11.56
CA GLU A 5 2.09 24.30 12.52
C GLU A 5 2.74 23.07 11.86
N ILE A 6 2.41 22.75 10.60
CA ILE A 6 2.96 21.58 9.91
C ILE A 6 4.34 21.92 9.34
N LYS A 7 5.40 21.58 10.09
CA LYS A 7 6.79 21.68 9.66
C LYS A 7 7.26 20.38 9.03
N ILE A 8 8.10 20.48 8.01
CA ILE A 8 8.82 19.32 7.44
C ILE A 8 9.69 18.72 8.57
N PRO A 9 9.72 17.39 8.73
CA PRO A 9 10.61 16.76 9.70
C PRO A 9 12.08 17.15 9.46
N PRO A 10 12.91 17.18 10.52
CA PRO A 10 14.32 17.47 10.38
C PRO A 10 15.01 16.41 9.52
N GLU A 11 16.17 16.76 8.97
CA GLU A 11 16.97 15.82 8.18
C GLU A 11 17.28 14.55 8.99
N PRO A 12 17.20 13.37 8.37
CA PRO A 12 17.51 12.13 9.05
C PRO A 12 18.99 12.11 9.48
N PRO A 13 19.30 11.56 10.67
CA PRO A 13 20.68 11.46 11.13
C PRO A 13 21.47 10.47 10.27
N GLY A 14 22.72 10.82 9.94
CA GLY A 14 23.65 9.95 9.22
C GLY A 14 24.15 10.54 7.90
N ARG A 15 25.12 9.86 7.27
CA ARG A 15 25.61 10.25 5.94
C ARG A 15 24.87 9.43 4.88
N CYS A 16 24.32 10.12 3.87
CA CYS A 16 23.79 9.45 2.69
C CYS A 16 24.90 8.67 1.97
N SER A 17 24.58 7.50 1.42
CA SER A 17 25.54 6.67 0.68
C SER A 17 26.19 7.46 -0.45
N ASN A 18 27.54 7.48 -0.49
CA ASN A 18 28.31 8.17 -1.53
C ASN A 18 27.90 7.70 -2.94
N HIS A 19 27.66 6.40 -3.10
CA HIS A 19 27.20 5.85 -4.38
C HIS A 19 25.84 6.43 -4.82
N LEU A 20 24.92 6.64 -3.87
CA LEU A 20 23.61 7.23 -4.17
C LEU A 20 23.77 8.72 -4.53
N GLN A 21 24.57 9.45 -3.77
CA GLN A 21 24.87 10.86 -4.05
C GLN A 21 25.48 11.02 -5.44
N ASP A 22 26.50 10.22 -5.80
CA ASP A 22 27.13 10.24 -7.11
C ASP A 22 26.15 9.92 -8.24
N LYS A 23 25.26 8.95 -8.02
CA LYS A 23 24.23 8.58 -8.99
C LYS A 23 23.24 9.74 -9.23
N ILE A 24 22.76 10.36 -8.16
CA ILE A 24 21.84 11.51 -8.24
C ILE A 24 22.54 12.68 -8.91
N GLN A 25 23.78 12.97 -8.54
CA GLN A 25 24.58 14.04 -9.12
C GLN A 25 24.77 13.85 -10.63
N LYS A 26 25.12 12.65 -11.08
CA LYS A 26 25.25 12.33 -12.52
C LYS A 26 23.95 12.54 -13.29
N LEU A 27 22.83 12.08 -12.73
CA LEU A 27 21.51 12.26 -13.36
C LEU A 27 21.11 13.74 -13.42
N TYR A 28 21.40 14.49 -12.37
CA TYR A 28 21.13 15.91 -12.29
C TYR A 28 21.96 16.69 -13.31
N GLU A 29 23.27 16.44 -13.37
CA GLU A 29 24.14 17.07 -14.37
C GLU A 29 23.69 16.78 -15.79
N ARG A 30 23.29 15.53 -16.09
CA ARG A 30 22.78 15.16 -17.41
C ARG A 30 21.50 15.90 -17.76
N LYS A 31 20.60 16.08 -16.79
CA LYS A 31 19.39 16.90 -16.95
C LYS A 31 19.74 18.35 -17.29
N ILE A 32 20.68 18.96 -16.58
CA ILE A 32 21.04 20.38 -16.76
C ILE A 32 21.84 20.61 -18.05
N LYS A 33 22.82 19.75 -18.37
CA LYS A 33 23.75 19.94 -19.49
C LYS A 33 23.18 19.47 -20.82
N GLU A 34 22.47 18.33 -20.84
CA GLU A 34 21.99 17.68 -22.07
C GLU A 34 20.48 17.87 -22.28
N GLY A 35 19.76 18.46 -21.31
CA GLY A 35 18.30 18.55 -21.34
C GLY A 35 17.60 17.20 -21.16
N MET A 36 18.33 16.15 -20.75
CA MET A 36 17.79 14.80 -20.62
C MET A 36 17.10 14.60 -19.27
N ASP A 37 15.87 15.10 -19.15
CA ASP A 37 15.04 14.90 -17.96
C ASP A 37 14.48 13.46 -17.92
N MET A 38 15.04 12.65 -17.02
CA MET A 38 14.60 11.25 -16.83
C MET A 38 13.15 11.12 -16.39
N ASN A 39 12.63 12.04 -15.57
CA ASN A 39 11.22 11.98 -15.15
C ASN A 39 10.31 12.21 -16.34
N TYR A 40 10.64 13.21 -17.16
CA TYR A 40 9.89 13.49 -18.39
C TYR A 40 9.92 12.29 -19.36
N ILE A 41 11.10 11.69 -19.55
CA ILE A 41 11.27 10.51 -20.41
C ILE A 41 10.43 9.34 -19.90
N ILE A 42 10.48 9.03 -18.60
CA ILE A 42 9.70 7.94 -17.99
C ILE A 42 8.20 8.19 -18.16
N GLN A 43 7.72 9.40 -17.86
CA GLN A 43 6.30 9.76 -17.98
C GLN A 43 5.75 9.64 -19.41
N ARG A 44 6.59 9.82 -20.43
CA ARG A 44 6.17 9.68 -21.84
C ARG A 44 6.12 8.23 -22.33
N LYS A 45 6.82 7.29 -21.68
CA LYS A 45 6.81 5.88 -22.06
C LYS A 45 5.38 5.32 -22.01
N LYS A 46 5.01 4.55 -23.03
CA LYS A 46 3.66 4.00 -23.16
C LYS A 46 3.36 3.04 -22.01
N GLU A 47 4.36 2.26 -21.60
CA GLU A 47 4.28 1.28 -20.53
C GLU A 47 4.03 1.98 -19.19
N PHE A 48 4.66 3.12 -18.94
CA PHE A 48 4.49 3.88 -17.71
C PHE A 48 3.14 4.62 -17.64
N ARG A 49 2.58 4.99 -18.79
CA ARG A 49 1.23 5.59 -18.88
C ARG A 49 0.10 4.57 -18.78
N ASN A 50 0.40 3.28 -18.88
CA ASN A 50 -0.60 2.23 -18.73
C ASN A 50 -0.82 1.96 -17.23
N PRO A 51 -2.03 2.14 -16.68
CA PRO A 51 -2.30 1.85 -15.27
C PRO A 51 -1.94 0.42 -14.83
N SER A 52 -1.90 -0.56 -15.75
CA SER A 52 -1.46 -1.93 -15.41
C SER A 52 0.02 -2.04 -15.03
N ILE A 53 0.82 -0.98 -15.18
CA ILE A 53 2.21 -0.95 -14.71
C ILE A 53 2.30 -0.99 -13.18
N TYR A 54 1.27 -0.52 -12.46
CA TYR A 54 1.29 -0.46 -11.00
C TYR A 54 1.45 -1.85 -10.37
N GLU A 55 0.75 -2.85 -10.91
CA GLU A 55 0.89 -4.25 -10.46
C GLU A 55 2.35 -4.72 -10.54
N LYS A 56 3.04 -4.40 -11.64
CA LYS A 56 4.46 -4.73 -11.80
C LYS A 56 5.36 -3.95 -10.86
N LEU A 57 5.05 -2.69 -10.57
CA LEU A 57 5.82 -1.86 -9.64
C LEU A 57 5.65 -2.35 -8.20
N ILE A 58 4.44 -2.73 -7.81
CA ILE A 58 4.14 -3.33 -6.50
C ILE A 58 4.98 -4.59 -6.31
N GLN A 59 4.94 -5.50 -7.28
CA GLN A 59 5.73 -6.73 -7.25
C GLN A 59 7.24 -6.45 -7.24
N PHE A 60 7.73 -5.58 -8.12
CA PHE A 60 9.16 -5.28 -8.26
C PHE A 60 9.74 -4.60 -7.01
N CYS A 61 8.99 -3.68 -6.40
CA CYS A 61 9.41 -2.96 -5.20
C CYS A 61 9.07 -3.70 -3.91
N ALA A 62 8.46 -4.90 -3.99
CA ALA A 62 7.96 -5.66 -2.84
C ALA A 62 7.10 -4.80 -1.89
N ILE A 63 6.18 -4.04 -2.47
CA ILE A 63 5.28 -3.15 -1.73
C ILE A 63 4.13 -3.97 -1.15
N ASP A 64 3.91 -3.83 0.16
CA ASP A 64 2.70 -4.30 0.81
C ASP A 64 1.56 -3.31 0.52
N GLU A 65 0.60 -3.72 -0.30
CA GLU A 65 -0.52 -2.88 -0.74
C GLU A 65 -1.44 -2.46 0.42
N LEU A 66 -1.51 -3.28 1.46
CA LEU A 66 -2.28 -2.99 2.67
C LEU A 66 -1.40 -2.40 3.77
N GLY A 67 -0.09 -2.27 3.51
CA GLY A 67 0.89 -1.82 4.47
C GLY A 67 0.62 -0.41 4.99
N THR A 68 1.04 -0.17 6.22
CA THR A 68 0.90 1.12 6.89
C THR A 68 2.20 1.55 7.54
N ASN A 69 2.36 2.86 7.74
CA ASN A 69 3.44 3.43 8.55
C ASN A 69 3.09 3.50 10.05
N TYR A 70 1.89 3.07 10.45
CA TYR A 70 1.52 2.98 11.86
C TYR A 70 2.20 1.77 12.53
N PRO A 71 2.55 1.90 13.82
CA PRO A 71 2.94 0.76 14.65
C PRO A 71 1.82 -0.28 14.70
N LYS A 72 2.17 -1.59 14.68
CA LYS A 72 1.18 -2.69 14.65
C LYS A 72 0.29 -2.74 15.90
N ASP A 73 0.80 -2.28 17.03
CA ASP A 73 0.03 -2.13 18.27
C ASP A 73 -1.05 -1.04 18.18
N MET A 74 -0.87 -0.06 17.29
CA MET A 74 -1.88 0.95 16.97
C MET A 74 -2.82 0.48 15.86
N PHE A 75 -2.27 -0.05 14.77
CA PHE A 75 -3.04 -0.56 13.65
C PHE A 75 -2.24 -1.63 12.90
N ASP A 76 -2.76 -2.86 12.87
CA ASP A 76 -2.25 -3.94 12.04
C ASP A 76 -3.22 -4.20 10.87
N PRO A 77 -2.90 -3.78 9.64
CA PRO A 77 -3.71 -4.05 8.45
C PRO A 77 -3.94 -5.55 8.22
N HIS A 78 -3.03 -6.40 8.72
CA HIS A 78 -3.06 -7.85 8.60
C HIS A 78 -3.54 -8.55 9.86
N GLY A 79 -4.08 -7.80 10.83
CA GLY A 79 -4.54 -8.33 12.11
C GLY A 79 -5.87 -9.09 12.06
N TRP A 80 -6.55 -9.10 10.90
CA TRP A 80 -7.83 -9.78 10.73
C TRP A 80 -7.64 -11.30 10.64
N SER A 81 -8.35 -12.04 11.48
CA SER A 81 -8.41 -13.51 11.40
C SER A 81 -9.26 -13.97 10.21
N GLU A 82 -9.09 -15.23 9.77
CA GLU A 82 -9.91 -15.84 8.71
C GLU A 82 -11.42 -15.68 8.94
N ASP A 83 -11.86 -15.75 10.21
CA ASP A 83 -13.26 -15.59 10.61
C ASP A 83 -13.85 -14.20 10.33
N SER A 84 -12.99 -13.20 10.12
CA SER A 84 -13.38 -11.82 9.78
C SER A 84 -13.63 -11.63 8.29
N TYR A 85 -13.26 -12.60 7.44
CA TYR A 85 -13.41 -12.48 6.00
C TYR A 85 -14.77 -13.01 5.53
N TYR A 86 -15.19 -12.50 4.37
CA TYR A 86 -16.53 -12.73 3.78
C TYR A 86 -16.95 -14.21 3.80
N GLU A 87 -16.08 -15.12 3.35
CA GLU A 87 -16.40 -16.55 3.26
C GLU A 87 -16.72 -17.17 4.62
N ALA A 88 -15.92 -16.86 5.64
CA ALA A 88 -16.13 -17.39 6.98
C ALA A 88 -17.39 -16.80 7.63
N LEU A 89 -17.62 -15.50 7.45
CA LEU A 89 -18.84 -14.82 7.92
C LEU A 89 -20.09 -15.41 7.27
N ALA A 90 -20.08 -15.61 5.95
CA ALA A 90 -21.21 -16.19 5.22
C ALA A 90 -21.51 -17.62 5.69
N LYS A 91 -20.46 -18.43 5.93
CA LYS A 91 -20.60 -19.78 6.47
C LYS A 91 -21.21 -19.78 7.87
N ALA A 92 -20.71 -18.92 8.76
CA ALA A 92 -21.22 -18.79 10.13
C ALA A 92 -22.69 -18.34 10.14
N GLN A 93 -23.03 -17.35 9.31
CA GLN A 93 -24.40 -16.86 9.18
C GLN A 93 -25.36 -17.94 8.69
N LYS A 94 -24.96 -18.72 7.67
CA LYS A 94 -25.78 -19.82 7.15
C LYS A 94 -26.05 -20.88 8.23
N ILE A 95 -25.02 -21.30 8.95
CA ILE A 95 -25.15 -22.30 10.03
C ILE A 95 -26.16 -21.82 11.08
N GLU A 96 -26.10 -20.55 11.46
CA GLU A 96 -26.99 -20.01 12.49
C GLU A 96 -28.44 -19.87 12.00
N MET A 97 -28.63 -19.48 10.74
CA MET A 97 -29.95 -19.45 10.10
C MET A 97 -30.58 -20.85 9.99
N ASP A 98 -29.80 -21.87 9.60
CA ASP A 98 -30.27 -23.25 9.49
C ASP A 98 -30.72 -23.81 10.86
N LYS A 99 -29.99 -23.48 11.94
CA LYS A 99 -30.39 -23.83 13.32
C LYS A 99 -31.70 -23.17 13.72
N LEU A 100 -31.85 -21.88 13.45
CA LEU A 100 -33.07 -21.12 13.77
C LEU A 100 -34.29 -21.67 13.02
N GLU A 101 -34.12 -22.03 11.74
CA GLU A 101 -35.20 -22.66 10.97
C GLU A 101 -35.59 -24.03 11.52
N LYS A 102 -34.62 -24.87 11.88
CA LYS A 102 -34.88 -26.18 12.47
C LYS A 102 -35.64 -26.06 13.80
N ALA A 103 -35.20 -25.15 14.67
CA ALA A 103 -35.87 -24.89 15.94
C ALA A 103 -37.30 -24.36 15.76
N LYS A 104 -37.55 -23.51 14.75
CA LYS A 104 -38.90 -23.06 14.41
C LYS A 104 -39.79 -24.22 13.97
N LYS A 105 -39.29 -25.09 13.07
CA LYS A 105 -40.02 -26.28 12.58
C LYS A 105 -40.33 -27.27 13.70
N GLU A 106 -39.45 -27.41 14.68
CA GLU A 106 -39.67 -28.27 15.86
C GLU A 106 -40.69 -27.68 16.85
N ARG A 107 -40.83 -26.35 16.94
CA ARG A 107 -41.83 -25.69 17.81
C ARG A 107 -43.25 -25.67 17.24
N THR A 108 -43.40 -25.72 15.92
CA THR A 108 -44.71 -25.77 15.24
C THR A 108 -45.22 -27.19 14.97
N LYS A 109 -44.48 -28.20 15.41
CA LYS A 109 -44.85 -29.62 15.31
C LYS A 109 -45.34 -30.14 16.65
#